data_AF-A0A1G1CPP6-F1
#
_entry.id   AF-A0A1G1CPP6-F1
#
_cell.length_a   1.000
_cell.length_b   1.000
_cell.length_c   1.000
_cell.angle_alpha   90.00
_cell.angle_beta   90.00
_cell.angle_gamma   90.00
#
_symmetry.space_group_name_H-M   'P 1'
#
loop_
_entity.id
_entity.type
_entity.pdbx_description
1 polymer ?
#
loop_
_entity_poly.entity_id
_entity_poly.type
_entity_poly.pdbx_seq_one_letter_code
_entity_poly.pdbx_strand_id
1 'polypeptide(L)'
;METTATFPTTSPGQSLAALVKAFTIALSLCLLVTALVWTYTRFAHSQTFSAALPPQVEPLASIPYTSAKNPDLGSYLVPLITMPVTINGFNQNVTFLLDTGAIITTLPLSYAQAANLNLNELPRMILASLTSQTVFGYLTTMEADLNHHSLNLPVSFASIDTPVLGRHGFLDTYTVVLDHVNQTVIIAGTASPPLAN
;
A
#
# COMPACT_ATOMS: atom_id res chain seq x y z
N MET A 1 -51.01 42.04 65.79
CA MET A 1 -50.42 40.92 65.02
C MET A 1 -49.14 41.43 64.41
N GLU A 2 -48.00 41.20 65.07
CA GLU A 2 -46.68 41.47 64.49
C GLU A 2 -46.06 40.14 64.05
N THR A 3 -45.78 40.04 62.76
CA THR A 3 -45.22 38.86 62.11
C THR A 3 -43.71 38.98 62.12
N THR A 4 -43.04 38.28 63.03
CA THR A 4 -41.59 38.29 63.14
C THR A 4 -40.99 37.44 62.01
N ALA A 5 -40.30 38.07 61.06
CA ALA A 5 -39.60 37.39 59.99
C ALA A 5 -38.29 36.75 60.52
N THR A 6 -38.23 35.42 60.49
CA THR A 6 -36.99 34.66 60.74
C THR A 6 -36.14 34.64 59.49
N PHE A 7 -34.98 35.30 59.53
CA PHE A 7 -33.96 35.18 58.50
C PHE A 7 -33.20 33.85 58.64
N PRO A 8 -32.99 33.09 57.54
CA PRO A 8 -32.24 31.86 57.59
C PRO A 8 -30.75 32.17 57.83
N THR A 9 -30.24 31.77 58.98
CA THR A 9 -28.80 31.78 59.27
C THR A 9 -28.17 30.57 58.60
N THR A 10 -27.46 30.81 57.48
CA THR A 10 -26.63 29.77 56.88
C THR A 10 -25.45 29.47 57.80
N SER A 11 -25.37 28.23 58.25
CA SER A 11 -24.27 27.76 59.10
C SER A 11 -22.93 27.93 58.37
N PRO A 12 -21.91 28.58 58.98
CA PRO A 12 -20.62 28.83 58.34
C PRO A 12 -19.90 27.55 57.86
N GLY A 13 -20.29 26.36 58.36
CA GLY A 13 -19.77 25.08 57.89
C GLY A 13 -20.27 24.64 56.50
N GLN A 14 -21.39 25.16 56.01
CA GLN A 14 -21.95 24.75 54.71
C GLN A 14 -21.21 25.34 53.51
N SER A 15 -20.60 26.53 53.67
CA SER A 15 -19.86 27.22 52.61
C SER A 15 -18.55 26.48 52.27
N LEU A 16 -17.80 26.04 53.28
CA LEU A 16 -16.54 25.32 53.08
C LEU A 16 -16.75 23.96 52.40
N ALA A 17 -17.79 23.22 52.80
CA ALA A 17 -18.11 21.92 52.21
C ALA A 17 -18.50 22.04 50.72
N ALA A 18 -19.21 23.09 50.33
CA ALA A 18 -19.54 23.37 48.94
C ALA A 18 -18.29 23.69 48.10
N LEU A 19 -17.35 24.46 48.68
CA LEU A 19 -16.10 24.86 48.02
C LEU A 19 -15.17 23.66 47.79
N VAL A 20 -15.05 22.77 48.77
CA VAL A 20 -14.31 21.51 48.63
C VAL A 20 -14.92 20.62 47.54
N LYS A 21 -16.26 20.49 47.50
CA LYS A 21 -16.93 19.71 46.45
C LYS A 21 -16.68 20.28 45.05
N ALA A 22 -16.83 21.59 44.88
CA ALA A 22 -16.56 22.26 43.61
C ALA A 22 -15.11 22.04 43.14
N PHE A 23 -14.15 22.14 44.07
CA PHE A 23 -12.75 21.88 43.78
C PHE A 23 -12.50 20.42 43.36
N THR A 24 -13.07 19.45 44.08
CA THR A 24 -12.92 18.03 43.71
C THR A 24 -13.50 17.70 42.34
N ILE A 25 -14.63 18.30 41.96
CA ILE A 25 -15.23 18.11 40.63
C ILE A 25 -14.34 18.73 39.54
N ALA A 26 -13.87 19.96 39.75
CA ALA A 26 -12.98 20.63 38.81
C ALA A 26 -11.67 19.85 38.59
N LEU A 27 -11.08 19.34 39.68
CA LEU A 27 -9.87 18.53 39.61
C LEU A 27 -10.12 17.21 38.85
N SER A 28 -11.25 16.54 39.12
CA SER A 28 -11.63 15.30 38.44
C SER A 28 -11.83 15.51 36.94
N LEU A 29 -12.46 16.62 36.55
CA LEU A 29 -12.65 16.99 35.14
C LEU A 29 -11.31 17.27 34.45
N CYS A 30 -10.40 17.98 35.12
CA CYS A 30 -9.07 18.28 34.60
C CYS A 30 -8.24 17.00 34.37
N LEU A 31 -8.31 16.04 35.30
CA LEU A 31 -7.66 14.74 35.18
C LEU A 31 -8.26 13.91 34.03
N LEU A 32 -9.58 13.96 33.84
CA LEU A 32 -10.23 13.27 32.73
C LEU A 32 -9.80 13.82 31.37
N VAL A 33 -9.76 15.14 31.22
CA VAL A 33 -9.35 15.80 29.96
C VAL A 33 -7.88 15.49 29.65
N THR A 34 -6.99 15.56 30.64
CA THR A 34 -5.58 15.23 30.44
C THR A 34 -5.37 13.76 30.07
N ALA A 35 -6.11 12.83 30.70
CA ALA A 35 -6.10 11.42 30.31
C ALA A 35 -6.59 11.21 28.87
N LEU A 36 -7.69 11.87 28.48
CA LEU A 36 -8.23 11.79 27.11
C LEU A 36 -7.23 12.31 26.07
N VAL A 37 -6.61 13.48 26.30
CA VAL A 37 -5.59 14.04 25.41
C VAL A 37 -4.37 13.09 25.31
N TRP A 38 -3.93 12.51 26.43
CA TRP A 38 -2.82 11.56 26.44
C TRP A 38 -3.15 10.28 25.65
N THR A 39 -4.35 9.71 25.84
CA THR A 39 -4.78 8.53 25.08
C THR A 39 -4.93 8.82 23.59
N TYR A 40 -5.51 9.97 23.23
CA TYR A 40 -5.67 10.39 21.83
C TYR A 40 -4.32 10.58 21.14
N THR A 41 -3.37 11.26 21.79
CA THR A 41 -2.02 11.47 21.23
C THR A 41 -1.25 10.16 21.09
N ARG A 42 -1.38 9.23 22.05
CA ARG A 42 -0.79 7.89 21.94
C ARG A 42 -1.42 7.06 20.82
N PHE A 43 -2.74 7.10 20.68
CA PHE A 43 -3.44 6.37 19.62
C PHE A 43 -3.09 6.94 18.24
N ALA A 44 -3.10 8.28 18.10
CA ALA A 44 -2.69 8.96 16.87
C ALA A 44 -1.23 8.68 16.51
N HIS A 45 -0.33 8.59 17.49
CA HIS A 45 1.07 8.25 17.26
C HIS A 45 1.27 6.74 16.96
N SER A 46 0.41 5.85 17.46
CA SER A 46 0.49 4.42 17.14
C SER A 46 0.02 4.07 15.72
N GLN A 47 -0.66 5.01 15.03
CA GLN A 47 -1.14 4.81 13.66
C GLN A 47 -0.10 5.17 12.59
N THR A 48 1.07 5.72 12.96
CA THR A 48 2.20 5.76 12.03
C THR A 48 2.87 4.38 12.00
N PHE A 49 2.22 3.42 11.34
CA PHE A 49 2.91 2.31 10.72
C PHE A 49 3.80 2.90 9.63
N SER A 50 4.99 3.34 10.01
CA SER A 50 6.06 3.47 9.04
C SER A 50 6.38 2.04 8.65
N ALA A 51 6.01 1.64 7.43
CA ALA A 51 6.49 0.42 6.80
C ALA A 51 7.99 0.61 6.52
N ALA A 52 8.77 0.77 7.59
CA ALA A 52 10.21 0.72 7.52
C ALA A 52 10.56 -0.70 7.07
N LEU A 53 11.39 -0.79 6.04
CA LEU A 53 11.98 -2.06 5.65
C LEU A 53 12.53 -2.75 6.91
N PRO A 54 12.34 -4.07 7.07
CA PRO A 54 12.96 -4.80 8.15
C PRO A 54 14.47 -4.48 8.15
N PRO A 55 15.09 -4.23 9.31
CA PRO A 55 16.36 -3.48 9.45
C PRO A 55 17.63 -4.16 8.90
N GLN A 56 17.55 -5.04 7.89
CA GLN A 56 18.67 -5.82 7.36
C GLN A 56 18.61 -6.07 5.84
N VAL A 57 17.65 -5.52 5.09
CA VAL A 57 17.53 -5.79 3.65
C VAL A 57 17.93 -4.56 2.84
N GLU A 58 19.12 -4.61 2.23
CA GLU A 58 19.54 -3.61 1.25
C GLU A 58 18.56 -3.59 0.06
N PRO A 59 18.15 -2.40 -0.41
CA PRO A 59 17.25 -2.29 -1.54
C PRO A 59 17.96 -2.75 -2.83
N LEU A 60 17.35 -3.66 -3.59
CA LEU A 60 17.84 -4.00 -4.93
C LEU A 60 17.65 -2.84 -5.89
N ALA A 61 16.57 -2.08 -5.74
CA ALA A 61 16.26 -0.95 -6.60
C ALA A 61 15.47 0.12 -5.83
N SER A 62 15.71 1.38 -6.20
CA SER A 62 14.89 2.53 -5.83
C SER A 62 14.53 3.29 -7.10
N ILE A 63 13.25 3.29 -7.44
CA ILE A 63 12.74 3.76 -8.73
C ILE A 63 11.78 4.94 -8.49
N PRO A 64 12.02 6.12 -9.07
CA PRO A 64 11.12 7.26 -8.88
C PRO A 64 9.76 6.99 -9.55
N TYR A 65 8.70 7.52 -8.94
CA TYR A 65 7.38 7.49 -9.55
C TYR A 65 7.39 8.33 -10.83
N THR A 66 6.56 7.93 -11.79
CA THR A 66 6.38 8.70 -13.04
C THR A 66 5.13 9.57 -12.93
N SER A 67 5.22 10.82 -13.37
CA SER A 67 4.04 11.68 -13.50
C SER A 67 3.22 11.27 -14.72
N ALA A 68 1.95 10.96 -14.50
CA ALA A 68 0.95 10.74 -15.53
C ALA A 68 -0.11 11.85 -15.49
N LYS A 69 -0.84 12.01 -16.60
CA LYS A 69 -1.95 12.96 -16.69
C LYS A 69 -3.17 12.25 -17.27
N ASN A 70 -4.33 12.49 -16.65
CA ASN A 70 -5.62 12.03 -17.13
C ASN A 70 -6.58 13.24 -17.19
N PRO A 71 -7.44 13.36 -18.21
CA PRO A 71 -8.36 14.49 -18.35
C PRO A 71 -9.31 14.68 -17.15
N ASP A 72 -9.72 13.58 -16.52
CA ASP A 72 -10.71 13.55 -15.45
C ASP A 72 -10.06 13.63 -14.05
N LEU A 73 -8.87 13.04 -13.89
CA LEU A 73 -8.17 12.96 -12.59
C LEU A 73 -7.05 14.00 -12.43
N GLY A 74 -6.68 14.72 -13.49
CA GLY A 74 -5.56 15.65 -13.47
C GLY A 74 -4.19 14.94 -13.50
N SER A 75 -3.19 15.55 -12.87
CA SER A 75 -1.85 14.97 -12.75
C SER A 75 -1.76 14.06 -11.52
N TYR A 76 -1.20 12.87 -11.70
CA TYR A 76 -1.02 11.88 -10.64
C TYR A 76 0.29 11.13 -10.83
N LEU A 77 0.76 10.47 -9.78
CA LEU A 77 2.01 9.70 -9.82
C LEU A 77 1.70 8.22 -9.95
N VAL A 78 2.44 7.53 -10.81
CA VAL A 78 2.30 6.09 -11.07
C VAL A 78 3.60 5.33 -10.78
N PRO A 79 3.51 4.16 -10.13
CA PRO A 79 4.66 3.30 -9.89
C PRO A 79 4.97 2.50 -11.17
N LEU A 80 5.79 3.07 -12.05
CA LEU A 80 6.24 2.41 -13.27
C LEU A 80 7.64 1.82 -13.08
N ILE A 81 7.81 0.56 -13.47
CA ILE A 81 9.07 -0.17 -13.37
C ILE A 81 9.50 -0.54 -14.79
N THR A 82 10.66 -0.04 -15.23
CA THR A 82 11.23 -0.42 -16.54
C THR A 82 12.33 -1.45 -16.34
N MET A 83 12.20 -2.60 -17.02
CA MET A 83 13.18 -3.69 -16.98
C MET A 83 13.44 -4.21 -18.40
N PRO A 84 14.68 -4.58 -18.74
CA PRO A 84 14.95 -5.47 -19.87
C PRO A 84 14.25 -6.80 -19.65
N VAL A 85 13.56 -7.31 -20.67
CA VAL A 85 12.95 -8.64 -20.65
C VAL A 85 13.37 -9.43 -21.88
N THR A 86 13.47 -10.74 -21.71
CA THR A 86 13.77 -11.72 -22.75
C THR A 86 12.64 -12.75 -22.82
N ILE A 87 12.03 -12.88 -23.99
CA ILE A 87 10.94 -13.83 -24.27
C ILE A 87 11.31 -14.59 -25.54
N ASN A 88 11.58 -15.89 -25.44
CA ASN A 88 11.95 -16.70 -26.61
C ASN A 88 13.12 -16.09 -27.43
N GLY A 89 14.11 -15.51 -26.75
CA GLY A 89 15.25 -14.82 -27.36
C GLY A 89 14.97 -13.41 -27.89
N PHE A 90 13.72 -12.94 -27.85
CA PHE A 90 13.36 -11.55 -28.13
C PHE A 90 13.60 -10.68 -26.91
N ASN A 91 14.45 -9.66 -27.06
CA ASN A 91 14.86 -8.75 -25.99
C ASN A 91 14.22 -7.38 -26.16
N GLN A 92 13.59 -6.87 -25.12
CA GLN A 92 13.00 -5.53 -25.13
C GLN A 92 12.97 -4.91 -23.72
N ASN A 93 13.15 -3.59 -23.63
CA ASN A 93 12.84 -2.87 -22.39
C ASN A 93 11.33 -2.66 -22.29
N VAL A 94 10.74 -3.12 -21.19
CA VAL A 94 9.31 -3.01 -20.93
C VAL A 94 9.08 -2.19 -19.68
N THR A 95 8.20 -1.21 -19.79
CA THR A 95 7.71 -0.41 -18.66
C THR A 95 6.40 -0.99 -18.17
N PHE A 96 6.44 -1.52 -16.95
CA PHE A 96 5.30 -2.13 -16.29
C PHE A 96 4.65 -1.17 -15.32
N LEU A 97 3.31 -1.19 -15.27
CA LEU A 97 2.56 -0.70 -14.12
C LEU A 97 2.66 -1.74 -13.00
N LEU A 98 3.16 -1.33 -11.83
CA LEU A 98 3.14 -2.19 -10.66
C LEU A 98 1.70 -2.31 -10.11
N ASP A 99 1.16 -3.52 -10.08
CA ASP A 99 -0.23 -3.76 -9.67
C ASP A 99 -0.35 -4.90 -8.66
N THR A 100 -0.63 -4.54 -7.40
CA THR A 100 -0.86 -5.51 -6.31
C THR A 100 -2.16 -6.30 -6.47
N GLY A 101 -3.12 -5.81 -7.28
CA GLY A 101 -4.37 -6.49 -7.60
C GLY A 101 -4.22 -7.54 -8.70
N ALA A 102 -3.17 -7.47 -9.51
CA ALA A 102 -2.88 -8.44 -10.55
C ALA A 102 -2.20 -9.69 -9.97
N ILE A 103 -2.79 -10.87 -10.21
CA ILE A 103 -2.24 -12.14 -9.73
C ILE A 103 -0.92 -12.47 -10.42
N ILE A 104 -0.81 -12.18 -11.72
CA ILE A 104 0.35 -12.54 -12.55
C ILE A 104 0.76 -11.35 -13.42
N THR A 105 2.06 -11.26 -13.71
CA THR A 105 2.59 -10.33 -14.70
C THR A 105 1.92 -10.57 -16.06
N THR A 106 1.42 -9.51 -16.68
CA THR A 106 0.67 -9.62 -17.93
C THR A 106 1.21 -8.64 -18.97
N LEU A 107 1.41 -9.14 -20.19
CA LEU A 107 1.85 -8.38 -21.35
C LEU A 107 0.77 -8.36 -22.44
N PRO A 108 0.72 -7.30 -23.27
CA PRO A 108 -0.08 -7.29 -24.49
C PRO A 108 0.26 -8.45 -25.45
N LEU A 109 -0.73 -8.93 -26.20
CA LEU A 109 -0.53 -9.98 -27.22
C LEU A 109 0.55 -9.63 -28.27
N SER A 110 0.79 -8.34 -28.52
CA SER A 110 1.83 -7.88 -29.44
C SER A 110 3.24 -8.34 -29.05
N TYR A 111 3.51 -8.54 -27.75
CA TYR A 111 4.79 -9.06 -27.27
C TYR A 111 4.98 -10.54 -27.64
N ALA A 112 3.92 -11.34 -27.54
CA ALA A 112 3.97 -12.74 -27.97
C ALA A 112 4.20 -12.85 -29.48
N GLN A 113 3.57 -11.96 -30.26
CA GLN A 113 3.76 -11.88 -31.71
C GLN A 113 5.20 -11.47 -32.07
N ALA A 114 5.74 -10.47 -31.39
CA ALA A 114 7.13 -10.01 -31.59
C ALA A 114 8.14 -11.11 -31.21
N ALA A 115 7.84 -11.90 -30.18
CA ALA A 115 8.65 -13.05 -29.75
C ALA A 115 8.40 -14.33 -30.58
N ASN A 116 7.58 -14.26 -31.63
CA ASN A 116 7.21 -15.39 -32.49
C ASN A 116 6.69 -16.62 -31.72
N LEU A 117 5.88 -16.39 -30.69
CA LEU A 117 5.25 -17.45 -29.90
C LEU A 117 3.97 -17.95 -30.56
N ASN A 118 3.78 -19.27 -30.61
CA ASN A 118 2.51 -19.87 -30.98
C ASN A 118 1.57 -19.92 -29.77
N LEU A 119 0.64 -18.97 -29.69
CA LEU A 119 -0.33 -18.88 -28.58
C LEU A 119 -1.20 -20.14 -28.42
N ASN A 120 -1.38 -20.93 -29.47
CA ASN A 120 -2.18 -22.17 -29.41
C ASN A 120 -1.47 -23.30 -28.65
N GLU A 121 -0.16 -23.19 -28.45
CA GLU A 121 0.65 -24.17 -27.71
C GLU A 121 0.84 -23.78 -26.24
N LEU A 122 0.46 -22.56 -25.86
CA LEU A 122 0.60 -22.06 -24.50
C LEU A 122 -0.61 -22.42 -23.64
N PRO A 123 -0.40 -22.77 -22.35
CA PRO A 123 -1.50 -22.95 -21.41
C PRO A 123 -2.39 -21.70 -21.34
N ARG A 124 -3.70 -21.89 -21.51
CA ARG A 124 -4.67 -20.80 -21.43
C ARG A 124 -5.17 -20.64 -19.99
N MET A 125 -5.31 -19.40 -19.55
CA MET A 125 -5.91 -19.05 -18.26
C MET A 125 -7.01 -17.99 -18.43
N ILE A 126 -7.84 -17.82 -17.41
CA ILE A 126 -8.79 -16.71 -17.31
C ILE A 126 -8.18 -15.66 -16.39
N LEU A 127 -8.07 -14.43 -16.88
CA LEU A 127 -7.71 -13.26 -16.09
C LEU A 127 -9.01 -12.61 -15.61
N ALA A 128 -9.26 -12.65 -14.31
CA ALA A 128 -10.38 -11.94 -13.71
C ALA A 128 -10.07 -10.43 -13.67
N SER A 129 -10.92 -9.64 -14.31
CA SER A 129 -10.90 -8.18 -14.25
C SER A 129 -12.09 -7.67 -13.44
N LEU A 130 -12.02 -6.42 -12.97
CA LEU A 130 -13.17 -5.73 -12.39
C LEU A 130 -14.29 -5.48 -13.42
N THR A 131 -13.95 -5.55 -14.71
CA THR A 131 -14.94 -5.53 -15.78
C THR A 131 -15.53 -6.93 -15.94
N SER A 132 -16.84 -7.04 -16.14
CA SER A 132 -17.55 -8.32 -16.32
C SER A 132 -17.16 -9.09 -17.59
N GLN A 133 -16.10 -8.66 -18.30
CA GLN A 133 -15.59 -9.28 -19.49
C GLN A 133 -14.52 -10.32 -19.11
N THR A 134 -14.69 -11.53 -19.62
CA THR A 134 -13.67 -12.57 -19.49
C THR A 134 -12.50 -12.23 -20.40
N VAL A 135 -11.32 -12.03 -19.82
CA VAL A 135 -10.07 -11.87 -20.57
C VAL A 135 -9.32 -13.19 -20.50
N PHE A 136 -8.89 -13.69 -21.66
CA PHE A 136 -8.08 -14.89 -21.74
C PHE A 136 -6.60 -14.52 -21.78
N GLY A 137 -5.83 -15.21 -20.95
CA GLY A 137 -4.38 -15.12 -20.88
C GLY A 137 -3.71 -16.38 -21.44
N TYR A 138 -2.50 -16.24 -21.97
CA TYR A 138 -1.64 -17.35 -22.42
C TYR A 138 -0.36 -17.36 -21.61
N LEU A 139 -0.16 -18.42 -20.83
CA LEU A 139 0.89 -18.52 -19.81
C LEU A 139 2.22 -18.96 -20.42
N THR A 140 3.30 -18.33 -19.99
CA THR A 140 4.68 -18.79 -20.20
C THR A 140 5.60 -18.19 -19.13
N THR A 141 6.90 -18.25 -19.35
CA THR A 141 7.91 -17.57 -18.54
C THR A 141 8.64 -16.51 -19.36
N MET A 142 9.06 -15.43 -18.71
CA MET A 142 10.02 -14.47 -19.26
C MET A 142 11.19 -14.29 -18.31
N GLU A 143 12.37 -14.04 -18.87
CA GLU A 143 13.47 -13.54 -18.07
C GLU A 143 13.36 -12.01 -18.01
N ALA A 144 13.61 -11.42 -16.84
CA ALA A 144 13.69 -9.98 -16.66
C ALA A 144 14.96 -9.64 -15.89
N ASP A 145 15.54 -8.47 -16.15
CA ASP A 145 16.66 -7.94 -15.37
C ASP A 145 16.19 -6.76 -14.53
N LEU A 146 16.38 -6.85 -13.21
CA LEU A 146 16.16 -5.74 -12.29
C LEU A 146 17.49 -5.40 -11.63
N ASN A 147 18.14 -4.34 -12.11
CA ASN A 147 19.42 -3.86 -11.57
C ASN A 147 20.48 -4.97 -11.48
N HIS A 148 20.71 -5.70 -12.57
CA HIS A 148 21.64 -6.83 -12.68
C HIS A 148 21.22 -8.10 -11.94
N HIS A 149 19.98 -8.16 -11.45
CA HIS A 149 19.38 -9.38 -10.92
C HIS A 149 18.46 -9.99 -11.98
N SER A 150 18.84 -11.17 -12.47
CA SER A 150 18.01 -11.96 -13.37
C SER A 150 16.84 -12.58 -12.61
N LEU A 151 15.64 -12.32 -13.10
CA LEU A 151 14.36 -12.80 -12.59
C LEU A 151 13.75 -13.71 -13.64
N ASN A 152 13.30 -14.91 -13.24
CA ASN A 152 12.44 -15.72 -14.09
C ASN A 152 11.00 -15.54 -13.64
N LEU A 153 10.22 -14.80 -14.42
CA LEU A 153 8.87 -14.39 -14.06
C LEU A 153 7.83 -15.18 -14.85
N PRO A 154 6.81 -15.76 -14.18
CA PRO A 154 5.64 -16.26 -14.89
C PRO A 154 4.89 -15.06 -15.50
N VAL A 155 4.54 -15.18 -16.77
CA VAL A 155 3.91 -14.11 -17.55
C VAL A 155 2.72 -14.65 -18.33
N SER A 156 1.67 -13.84 -18.43
CA SER A 156 0.51 -14.09 -19.27
C SER A 156 0.46 -13.08 -20.42
N PHE A 157 0.18 -13.53 -21.64
CA PHE A 157 -0.17 -12.63 -22.75
C PHE A 157 -1.69 -12.49 -22.88
N ALA A 158 -2.19 -11.26 -22.93
CA ALA A 158 -3.62 -10.99 -23.00
C ALA A 158 -3.94 -9.75 -23.82
N SER A 159 -5.21 -9.58 -24.19
CA SER A 159 -5.70 -8.40 -24.92
C SER A 159 -5.81 -7.19 -23.98
N ILE A 160 -4.66 -6.65 -23.58
CA ILE A 160 -4.50 -5.47 -22.73
C ILE A 160 -3.58 -4.45 -23.40
N ASP A 161 -3.69 -3.18 -23.02
CA ASP A 161 -2.87 -2.11 -23.61
C ASP A 161 -1.61 -1.82 -22.79
N THR A 162 -1.71 -1.91 -21.46
CA THR A 162 -0.61 -1.55 -20.54
C THR A 162 0.00 -2.81 -19.93
N PRO A 163 1.32 -3.04 -20.07
CA PRO A 163 2.03 -4.06 -19.32
C PRO A 163 1.84 -3.92 -17.81
N VAL A 164 1.56 -5.03 -17.13
CA VAL A 164 1.31 -5.07 -15.69
C VAL A 164 2.31 -6.00 -15.02
N LEU A 165 2.97 -5.55 -13.96
CA LEU A 165 3.82 -6.38 -13.09
C LEU A 165 2.97 -6.82 -11.89
N GLY A 166 2.61 -8.10 -11.90
CA GLY A 166 1.71 -8.69 -10.92
C GLY A 166 2.44 -9.37 -9.76
N ARG A 167 1.67 -10.09 -8.94
CA ARG A 167 2.19 -10.67 -7.71
C ARG A 167 3.08 -11.90 -7.90
N HIS A 168 2.60 -12.88 -8.66
CA HIS A 168 3.25 -14.19 -8.75
C HIS A 168 4.63 -14.07 -9.38
N GLY A 169 5.66 -14.54 -8.66
CA GLY A 169 7.06 -14.46 -9.05
C GLY A 169 7.75 -13.13 -8.72
N PHE A 170 7.02 -12.03 -8.53
CA PHE A 170 7.58 -10.72 -8.21
C PHE A 170 7.21 -10.24 -6.80
N LEU A 171 5.98 -9.80 -6.56
CA LEU A 171 5.56 -9.28 -5.23
C LEU A 171 5.48 -10.36 -4.15
N ASP A 172 5.37 -11.63 -4.54
CA ASP A 172 5.46 -12.75 -3.59
C ASP A 172 6.93 -13.08 -3.22
N THR A 173 7.90 -12.58 -4.00
CA THR A 173 9.35 -12.83 -3.83
C THR A 173 10.06 -11.63 -3.18
N TYR A 174 9.67 -10.41 -3.55
CA TYR A 174 10.31 -9.17 -3.14
C TYR A 174 9.39 -8.35 -2.25
N THR A 175 9.99 -7.70 -1.25
CA THR A 175 9.31 -6.63 -0.51
C THR A 175 9.32 -5.38 -1.37
N VAL A 176 8.13 -4.84 -1.63
CA VAL A 176 7.97 -3.58 -2.36
C VAL A 176 7.35 -2.53 -1.46
N VAL A 177 8.06 -1.41 -1.28
CA VAL A 177 7.60 -0.26 -0.51
C VAL A 177 7.24 0.87 -1.46
N LEU A 178 6.00 1.34 -1.35
CA LEU A 178 5.49 2.50 -2.06
C LEU A 178 5.73 3.74 -1.18
N ASP A 179 6.90 4.37 -1.32
CA ASP A 179 7.25 5.56 -0.55
C ASP A 179 6.66 6.81 -1.20
N HIS A 180 5.50 7.24 -0.69
CA HIS A 180 4.82 8.44 -1.16
C HIS A 180 5.46 9.75 -0.71
N VAL A 181 6.29 9.73 0.34
CA VAL A 181 6.98 10.92 0.84
C VAL A 181 8.13 11.27 -0.09
N ASN A 182 8.94 10.27 -0.44
CA ASN A 182 10.06 10.42 -1.36
C ASN A 182 9.67 10.17 -2.83
N GLN A 183 8.41 9.79 -3.09
CA GLN A 183 7.88 9.46 -4.42
C GLN A 183 8.71 8.39 -5.13
N THR A 184 9.06 7.32 -4.42
CA THR A 184 9.89 6.21 -4.92
C THR A 184 9.28 4.86 -4.60
N VAL A 185 9.46 3.91 -5.52
CA VAL A 185 9.21 2.49 -5.32
C VAL A 185 10.52 1.85 -4.90
N ILE A 186 10.56 1.30 -3.70
CA ILE A 186 11.75 0.61 -3.18
C ILE A 186 11.48 -0.89 -3.25
N ILE A 187 12.38 -1.62 -3.89
CA ILE A 187 12.31 -3.08 -4.04
C ILE A 187 13.46 -3.67 -3.21
N ALA A 188 13.14 -4.55 -2.27
CA ALA A 188 14.08 -5.13 -1.33
C ALA A 188 13.86 -6.65 -1.19
N GLY A 189 14.93 -7.42 -1.00
CA GLY A 189 14.89 -8.87 -0.82
C GLY A 189 16.08 -9.58 -1.46
N THR A 190 16.41 -10.76 -0.97
CA THR A 190 17.20 -11.73 -1.75
C THR A 190 16.21 -12.55 -2.55
N ALA A 191 16.50 -12.87 -3.82
CA ALA A 191 15.73 -13.86 -4.56
C ALA A 191 15.66 -15.14 -3.72
N SER A 192 14.55 -15.35 -3.01
CA SER A 192 14.40 -16.54 -2.18
C SER A 192 14.31 -17.71 -3.16
N PRO A 193 15.04 -18.82 -2.95
CA PRO A 193 14.84 -19.99 -3.77
C PRO A 193 13.34 -20.35 -3.73
N PRO A 194 12.73 -20.73 -4.87
CA PRO A 194 11.32 -21.02 -4.92
C PRO A 194 11.00 -22.05 -3.82
N LEU A 195 9.96 -21.77 -3.03
CA LEU A 195 9.46 -22.74 -2.06
C LEU A 195 9.19 -24.04 -2.81
N ALA A 196 9.91 -25.11 -2.45
CA ALA A 196 9.69 -26.42 -3.03
C ALA A 196 8.23 -26.82 -2.74
N ASN A 197 7.46 -27.00 -3.82
CA ASN A 197 6.12 -27.58 -3.76
C ASN A 197 6.20 -29.07 -3.44
#